data_AF-A0AAV1M2K2-F1
#
_entry.id   AF-A0AAV1M2K2-F1
#
_cell.length_a   1.000
_cell.length_b   1.000
_cell.length_c   1.000
_cell.angle_alpha   90.00
_cell.angle_beta   90.00
_cell.angle_gamma   90.00
#
_symmetry.space_group_name_H-M   'P 1'
#
loop_
_entity.id
_entity.type
_entity.pdbx_description
1 polymer ?
#
loop_
_entity_poly.entity_id
_entity_poly.type
_entity_poly.pdbx_seq_one_letter_code
_entity_poly.pdbx_strand_id
1 'polypeptide(L)' 'MGQSPACRVTPARPFLRSGVDFAGPINIRVSKGRGNKSYKGFIGLFICIVTKAIHLEVVSDLTAESFIAAFKRLVADEVT' A
#
# COMPACT_ATOMS: atom_id res chain seq x y z
N MET A 1 -12.59 24.67 -17.01
CA MET A 1 -11.95 23.33 -16.95
C MET A 1 -10.81 23.41 -15.94
N GLY A 2 -10.84 22.59 -14.89
CA GLY A 2 -9.84 22.64 -13.82
C GLY A 2 -8.51 22.02 -14.24
N GLN A 3 -7.40 22.73 -14.03
CA GLN A 3 -6.07 22.17 -14.27
C GLN A 3 -5.80 21.02 -13.30
N SER A 4 -5.38 19.86 -13.83
CA SER A 4 -4.90 18.76 -12.99
C SER A 4 -3.56 19.16 -12.36
N PRO A 5 -3.28 18.77 -11.09
CA PRO A 5 -2.00 19.02 -10.45
C PRO A 5 -0.84 18.54 -11.33
N ALA A 6 0.25 19.33 -11.41
CA ALA A 6 1.43 19.01 -12.21
C ALA A 6 1.96 17.59 -11.95
N CYS A 7 1.78 17.08 -10.71
CA CYS A 7 2.20 15.73 -10.34
C CYS A 7 1.54 14.60 -11.16
N ARG A 8 0.34 14.83 -11.72
CA ARG A 8 -0.41 13.88 -12.56
C ARG A 8 -0.12 14.01 -14.06
N VAL A 9 0.37 15.15 -14.51
CA VAL A 9 0.55 15.45 -15.95
C VAL A 9 2.00 15.41 -16.38
N THR A 10 2.95 15.52 -15.45
CA THR A 10 4.38 15.34 -15.75
C THR A 10 4.73 13.84 -15.71
N PRO A 11 5.21 13.26 -16.81
CA PRO A 11 5.67 11.88 -16.83
C PRO A 11 6.87 11.71 -15.90
N ALA A 12 6.90 10.61 -15.16
CA ALA A 12 7.99 10.25 -14.27
C ALA A 12 8.10 8.73 -14.14
N ARG A 13 9.10 8.22 -13.42
CA ARG A 13 9.19 6.79 -13.13
C ARG A 13 7.99 6.34 -12.30
N PRO A 14 7.50 5.10 -12.48
CA PRO A 14 6.50 4.50 -11.60
C PRO A 14 6.86 4.71 -10.13
N PHE A 15 5.84 4.97 -9.32
CA PHE A 15 5.87 5.25 -7.88
C PHE A 15 6.88 6.27 -7.35
N LEU A 16 7.58 7.01 -8.22
CA LEU A 16 8.38 8.18 -7.83
C LEU A 16 7.52 9.22 -7.09
N ARG A 17 6.24 9.28 -7.45
CA ARG A 17 5.22 10.08 -6.77
C ARG A 17 4.11 9.13 -6.37
N SER A 18 4.02 8.84 -5.09
CA SER A 18 3.04 7.91 -4.55
C SER A 18 2.27 8.54 -3.39
N GLY A 19 0.97 8.27 -3.34
CA GLY A 19 0.16 8.48 -2.14
C GLY A 19 0.18 7.21 -1.30
N VAL A 20 -0.01 7.35 0.00
CA VAL A 20 -0.22 6.22 0.89
C VAL A 20 -1.48 6.41 1.72
N ASP A 21 -2.23 5.33 1.89
CA ASP A 21 -3.41 5.29 2.74
C ASP A 21 -3.52 3.92 3.43
N PHE A 22 -4.36 3.83 4.45
CA PHE A 22 -4.64 2.60 5.16
C PHE A 22 -6.14 2.31 5.17
N ALA A 23 -6.53 1.17 4.60
CA ALA A 23 -7.90 0.67 4.75
C ALA A 23 -8.02 -0.07 6.08
N GLY A 24 -9.15 0.17 6.75
CA GLY A 24 -9.42 -0.11 8.17
C GLY A 24 -9.22 -1.55 8.65
N PRO A 25 -9.59 -1.84 9.90
CA PRO A 25 -9.26 -3.12 10.52
C PRO A 25 -10.05 -4.25 9.85
N ILE A 26 -9.35 -5.04 9.04
CA ILE A 26 -9.83 -6.27 8.43
C ILE A 26 -9.39 -7.48 9.26
N ASN A 27 -10.20 -8.54 9.23
CA ASN A 27 -9.85 -9.80 9.86
C ASN A 27 -8.95 -10.61 8.90
N ILE A 28 -7.68 -10.73 9.23
CA ILE A 28 -6.68 -11.45 8.46
C ILE A 28 -6.55 -12.88 9.01
N ARG A 29 -6.37 -13.84 8.11
CA ARG A 29 -6.05 -15.24 8.45
C ARG A 29 -4.79 -15.63 7.69
N VAL A 30 -3.80 -16.18 8.41
CA VAL A 30 -2.54 -16.64 7.81
C VAL A 30 -2.74 -17.89 6.95
N SER A 31 -3.74 -18.71 7.28
CA SER A 31 -4.01 -19.96 6.55
C SER A 31 -5.49 -20.31 6.52
N LYS A 32 -5.90 -21.07 5.50
CA LYS A 32 -7.25 -21.65 5.37
C LYS A 32 -7.38 -22.85 6.31
N GLY A 33 -8.51 -22.98 7.02
CA GLY A 33 -8.76 -24.12 7.90
C GLY A 33 -9.67 -23.79 9.08
N ARG A 34 -10.39 -24.80 9.57
CA ARG A 34 -11.27 -24.68 10.75
C ARG A 34 -10.39 -24.58 12.00
N GLY A 35 -10.57 -23.54 12.81
CA GLY A 35 -9.79 -23.31 14.03
C GLY A 35 -8.64 -22.29 13.89
N ASN A 36 -8.32 -21.83 12.68
CA ASN A 36 -7.33 -20.76 12.50
C ASN A 36 -7.88 -19.43 13.02
N LYS A 37 -7.17 -18.86 14.00
CA LYS A 37 -7.52 -17.57 14.58
C LYS A 37 -7.37 -16.46 13.54
N SER A 38 -8.38 -15.61 13.43
CA SER A 38 -8.27 -14.33 12.74
C SER A 38 -7.77 -13.25 13.69
N TYR A 39 -6.95 -12.35 13.18
CA TYR A 39 -6.52 -11.15 13.89
C TYR A 39 -6.89 -9.90 13.10
N LYS A 40 -7.00 -8.78 13.78
CA LYS A 40 -7.19 -7.49 13.14
C LYS A 40 -5.87 -7.07 12.49
N GLY A 41 -5.93 -6.59 11.27
CA GLY A 41 -4.87 -5.79 10.67
C GLY A 41 -5.44 -4.90 9.59
N PHE A 42 -4.58 -4.27 8.82
CA PHE A 42 -4.89 -3.20 7.90
C PHE A 42 -4.34 -3.53 6.51
N ILE A 43 -4.89 -2.90 5.50
CA ILE A 43 -4.31 -2.92 4.15
C ILE A 43 -3.62 -1.58 3.95
N GLY A 44 -2.31 -1.58 3.75
CA GLY A 44 -1.56 -0.42 3.27
C GLY A 44 -1.74 -0.29 1.76
N LEU A 45 -2.21 0.86 1.32
CA LEU A 45 -2.44 1.20 -0.08
C LEU A 45 -1.37 2.17 -0.53
N PHE A 46 -0.50 1.76 -1.43
CA PHE A 46 0.46 2.65 -2.08
C PHE A 46 -0.01 2.91 -3.51
N ILE A 47 -0.39 4.16 -3.80
CA ILE A 47 -0.99 4.56 -5.06
C ILE A 47 0.02 5.38 -5.85
N CYS A 48 0.45 4.87 -7.00
CA CYS A 48 1.29 5.65 -7.92
C CYS A 48 0.45 6.76 -8.59
N ILE A 49 0.85 8.01 -8.41
CA ILE A 49 0.16 9.17 -9.00
C ILE A 49 0.39 9.26 -10.52
N VAL A 50 1.51 8.72 -10.99
CA VAL A 50 1.92 8.76 -12.40
C VAL A 50 1.15 7.74 -13.24
N THR A 51 1.07 6.50 -12.79
CA THR A 51 0.46 5.38 -13.55
C THR A 51 -0.94 5.00 -13.05
N LYS A 52 -1.33 5.47 -11.86
CA LYS A 52 -2.51 5.01 -11.11
C LYS A 52 -2.45 3.53 -10.69
N ALA A 53 -1.27 2.91 -10.73
CA ALA A 53 -1.05 1.58 -10.17
C ALA A 53 -1.24 1.62 -8.65
N ILE A 54 -1.76 0.53 -8.09
CA ILE A 54 -1.99 0.38 -6.65
C ILE A 54 -1.23 -0.86 -6.19
N HIS A 55 -0.30 -0.67 -5.24
CA HIS A 55 0.36 -1.75 -4.52
C HIS A 55 -0.33 -1.92 -3.17
N LEU A 56 -0.80 -3.14 -2.90
CA LEU A 56 -1.54 -3.46 -1.68
C LEU A 56 -0.67 -4.35 -0.78
N GLU A 57 -0.46 -3.90 0.44
CA GLU A 57 0.30 -4.63 1.44
C GLU A 57 -0.53 -4.94 2.68
N VAL A 58 -0.35 -6.14 3.21
CA VAL A 58 -0.93 -6.49 4.50
C VAL A 58 -0.03 -5.93 5.61
N VAL A 59 -0.65 -5.20 6.54
CA VAL A 59 0.01 -4.57 7.69
C VAL A 59 -0.69 -5.00 8.97
N SER A 60 0.06 -5.38 9.99
CA SER A 60 -0.50 -5.87 11.27
C SER A 60 -1.19 -4.76 12.07
N ASP A 61 -0.67 -3.55 12.03
CA ASP A 61 -1.01 -2.44 12.91
C ASP A 61 -0.57 -1.10 12.30
N LEU A 62 -1.10 0.02 12.83
CA LEU A 62 -0.83 1.37 12.33
C LEU A 62 0.41 2.01 12.96
N THR A 63 1.38 1.21 13.40
CA THR A 63 2.64 1.71 13.95
C THR A 63 3.63 2.05 12.84
N ALA A 64 4.60 2.92 13.16
CA ALA A 64 5.64 3.32 12.21
C ALA A 64 6.51 2.13 11.77
N GLU A 65 6.79 1.18 12.66
CA GLU A 65 7.59 -0.01 12.35
C GLU A 65 6.93 -0.87 11.27
N SER A 66 5.63 -1.14 11.43
CA SER A 66 4.85 -1.91 10.48
C SER A 66 4.67 -1.19 9.15
N PHE A 67 4.54 0.14 9.17
CA PHE A 67 4.59 0.95 7.95
C PHE A 67 5.94 0.85 7.23
N ILE A 68 7.06 0.99 7.95
CA ILE A 68 8.41 0.90 7.36
C ILE A 68 8.63 -0.50 6.74
N ALA A 69 8.17 -1.56 7.41
CA ALA A 69 8.23 -2.91 6.87
C ALA A 69 7.39 -3.09 5.59
N ALA A 70 6.21 -2.45 5.51
CA ALA A 70 5.40 -2.43 4.28
C ALA A 70 6.06 -1.62 3.16
N PHE A 71 6.62 -0.45 3.49
CA PHE A 71 7.31 0.40 2.52
C PHE A 71 8.57 -0.26 1.95
N LYS A 72 9.32 -1.00 2.77
CA LYS A 72 10.47 -1.79 2.30
C LYS A 72 10.05 -2.88 1.29
N ARG A 73 8.89 -3.52 1.48
CA ARG A 73 8.34 -4.51 0.52
C ARG A 73 7.98 -3.85 -0.81
N LEU A 74 7.27 -2.71 -0.79
CA LEU A 74 7.00 -1.93 -2.00
C LEU A 74 8.28 -1.65 -2.81
N VAL A 75 9.32 -1.13 -2.14
CA VAL A 75 10.59 -0.79 -2.81
C VAL A 75 11.30 -2.04 -3.35
N ALA A 76 11.23 -3.17 -2.62
CA ALA A 76 11.79 -4.43 -3.10
C ALA A 76 11.07 -4.94 -4.36
N ASP A 77 9.74 -4.85 -4.39
CA ASP A 77 8.91 -5.34 -5.50
C ASP A 77 9.01 -4.45 -6.75
N GLU A 78 9.24 -3.14 -6.59
CA GLU A 78 9.42 -2.21 -7.72
C GLU A 78 10.79 -2.26 -8.39
N VAL A 79 11.81 -2.68 -7.66
CA VAL A 79 13.19 -2.77 -8.18
C VAL A 79 13.40 -4.08 -8.96
N THR A 80 12.40 -4.96 -9.01
CA THR A 80 12.41 -6.22 -9.76
C THR A 80 11.59 -6.10 -11.05
#